data_AF-A0A9E6W9F5-F1
#
_entry.id   AF-A0A9E6W9F5-F1
#
_cell.length_a   1.000
_cell.length_b   1.000
_cell.length_c   1.000
_cell.angle_alpha   90.00
_cell.angle_beta   90.00
_cell.angle_gamma   90.00
#
_symmetry.space_group_name_H-M   'P 1'
#
loop_
_entity.id
_entity.type
_entity.pdbx_description
1 polymer ?
#
loop_
_entity_poly.entity_id
_entity_poly.type
_entity_poly.pdbx_seq_one_letter_code
_entity_poly.pdbx_strand_id
1 'polypeptide(L)'
;MREVPLKNAAAHRGEWLKAAKNSFEVRGKNLGIVGYGHIGTQVSILAEALGMNVFYYDVEKKLNLGKAATCHSLEELLRISDVVTLHVPETELTANMISAPQLALMKKGALLINASRGTVVDYKAVADALKTGKLAGAAADVFPTEPASNDEQFVSVLQEFDNVILTPHIGGSTSEAQENIGFEVTEKLIRYSDNGSTIGAVNFPQISLQQNLNKQRFLHIHKNMPGLLKDINYVFTEKGINIASQFLQTDAEIGYVIIDTESHLSDVILRELKDIPHTIRARMLY
;
A
#
# COMPACT_ATOMS: atom_id res chain seq x y z
N MET A 1 12.30 17.75 14.39
CA MET A 1 12.56 19.22 14.36
C MET A 1 13.00 19.82 15.71
N ARG A 2 12.73 19.16 16.84
CA ARG A 2 13.06 19.66 18.20
C ARG A 2 14.25 18.95 18.87
N GLU A 3 14.84 17.97 18.19
CA GLU A 3 15.87 17.06 18.71
C GLU A 3 15.44 16.30 19.98
N VAL A 4 14.14 16.05 20.13
CA VAL A 4 13.60 15.30 21.29
C VAL A 4 14.20 13.90 21.40
N PRO A 5 14.36 13.09 20.33
CA PRO A 5 15.00 11.77 20.44
C PRO A 5 16.39 11.84 21.07
N LEU A 6 17.23 12.77 20.59
CA LEU A 6 18.58 12.96 21.10
C LEU A 6 18.59 13.42 22.56
N LYS A 7 17.76 14.42 22.89
CA LYS A 7 17.67 14.97 24.25
C LYS A 7 17.08 13.95 25.24
N ASN A 8 16.18 13.08 24.77
CA ASN A 8 15.63 11.99 25.55
C ASN A 8 16.70 10.94 25.87
N ALA A 9 17.43 10.46 24.86
CA ALA A 9 18.51 9.49 25.06
C ALA A 9 19.59 10.03 26.02
N ALA A 10 19.98 11.29 25.85
CA ALA A 10 20.92 11.98 26.75
C ALA A 10 20.39 12.05 28.19
N ALA A 11 19.13 12.43 28.40
CA ALA A 11 18.53 12.50 29.73
C ALA A 11 18.49 11.13 30.44
N HIS A 12 18.20 10.04 29.70
CA HIS A 12 18.27 8.68 30.22
C HIS A 12 19.69 8.28 30.68
N ARG A 13 20.73 8.87 30.09
CA ARG A 13 22.13 8.72 30.50
C ARG A 13 22.57 9.72 31.59
N GLY A 14 21.67 10.56 32.08
CA GLY A 14 21.95 11.58 33.11
C GLY A 14 22.52 12.90 32.57
N GLU A 15 22.53 13.10 31.25
CA GLU A 15 22.99 14.34 30.61
C GLU A 15 21.84 15.33 30.40
N TRP A 16 22.02 16.59 30.79
CA TRP A 16 20.98 17.62 30.69
C TRP A 16 21.23 18.63 29.56
N LEU A 17 20.68 18.36 28.38
CA LEU A 17 20.90 19.16 27.15
C LEU A 17 19.83 20.25 26.92
N LYS A 18 19.71 21.21 27.85
CA LYS A 18 18.75 22.33 27.73
C LYS A 18 19.24 23.42 26.77
N ALA A 19 18.90 23.30 25.49
CA ALA A 19 19.26 24.29 24.46
C ALA A 19 18.15 24.53 23.42
N ALA A 20 18.05 25.79 22.95
CA ALA A 20 17.14 26.22 21.88
C ALA A 20 17.79 26.21 20.48
N LYS A 21 19.13 26.13 20.40
CA LYS A 21 19.85 25.99 19.13
C LYS A 21 19.35 24.74 18.40
N ASN A 22 19.18 24.83 17.07
CA ASN A 22 18.70 23.74 16.19
C ASN A 22 17.32 23.15 16.54
N SER A 23 16.49 23.90 17.30
CA SER A 23 15.16 23.45 17.71
C SER A 23 14.10 24.37 17.12
N PHE A 24 13.21 23.82 16.29
CA PHE A 24 12.26 24.60 15.48
C PHE A 24 10.80 24.19 15.71
N GLU A 25 9.89 25.16 15.63
CA GLU A 25 8.45 24.90 15.42
C GLU A 25 8.20 24.30 14.03
N VAL A 26 7.23 23.38 13.92
CA VAL A 26 6.79 22.81 12.64
C VAL A 26 5.98 23.81 11.81
N ARG A 27 5.27 24.74 12.48
CA ARG A 27 4.49 25.79 11.82
C ARG A 27 5.38 26.62 10.88
N GLY A 28 4.87 26.86 9.67
CA GLY A 28 5.54 27.59 8.60
C GLY A 28 6.69 26.83 7.93
N LYS A 29 6.93 25.56 8.28
CA LYS A 29 7.94 24.72 7.64
C LYS A 29 7.36 23.98 6.45
N ASN A 30 8.21 23.65 5.50
CA ASN A 30 7.83 22.94 4.30
C ASN A 30 7.93 21.43 4.52
N LEU A 31 6.79 20.74 4.40
CA LEU A 31 6.72 19.29 4.34
C LEU A 31 6.69 18.87 2.87
N GLY A 32 7.64 18.04 2.46
CA GLY A 32 7.64 17.36 1.18
C GLY A 32 7.14 15.93 1.30
N ILE A 33 6.10 15.58 0.54
CA ILE A 33 5.50 14.25 0.53
C ILE A 33 5.84 13.56 -0.79
N VAL A 34 6.56 12.44 -0.74
CA VAL A 34 6.83 11.60 -1.92
C VAL A 34 5.80 10.48 -1.96
N GLY A 35 4.92 10.49 -2.95
CA GLY A 35 3.75 9.62 -3.04
C GLY A 35 2.52 10.26 -2.38
N TYR A 36 1.57 10.71 -3.20
CA TYR A 36 0.36 11.42 -2.78
C TYR A 36 -0.90 10.56 -2.95
N GLY A 37 -0.80 9.31 -2.48
CA GLY A 37 -1.89 8.34 -2.41
C GLY A 37 -2.68 8.43 -1.09
N HIS A 38 -3.27 7.32 -0.65
CA HIS A 38 -4.11 7.26 0.56
C HIS A 38 -3.42 7.83 1.81
N ILE A 39 -2.18 7.42 2.10
CA ILE A 39 -1.47 7.86 3.30
C ILE A 39 -0.94 9.29 3.13
N GLY A 40 -0.29 9.58 1.99
CA GLY A 40 0.29 10.91 1.73
C GLY A 40 -0.74 12.03 1.79
N THR A 41 -1.96 11.80 1.28
CA THR A 41 -3.06 12.77 1.36
C THR A 41 -3.55 13.00 2.79
N GLN A 42 -3.63 11.96 3.64
CA GLN A 42 -4.01 12.13 5.05
C GLN A 42 -2.92 12.86 5.84
N VAL A 43 -1.64 12.50 5.61
CA VAL A 43 -0.50 13.22 6.21
C VAL A 43 -0.52 14.70 5.83
N SER A 44 -0.82 15.01 4.56
CA SER A 44 -0.99 16.37 4.07
C SER A 44 -2.03 17.16 4.87
N ILE A 45 -3.24 16.63 5.02
CA ILE A 45 -4.34 17.27 5.77
C ILE A 45 -3.92 17.57 7.21
N LEU A 46 -3.30 16.60 7.89
CA LEU A 46 -2.85 16.76 9.28
C LEU A 46 -1.72 17.81 9.39
N ALA A 47 -0.78 17.81 8.45
CA ALA A 47 0.32 18.76 8.43
C ALA A 47 -0.14 20.21 8.18
N GLU A 48 -1.12 20.41 7.29
CA GLU A 48 -1.74 21.72 7.07
C GLU A 48 -2.48 22.21 8.31
N ALA A 49 -3.17 21.32 9.03
CA ALA A 49 -3.83 21.66 10.29
C ALA A 49 -2.83 22.12 11.38
N LEU A 50 -1.59 21.62 11.34
CA LEU A 50 -0.48 22.08 12.19
C LEU A 50 0.22 23.35 11.66
N GLY A 51 -0.24 23.90 10.53
CA GLY A 51 0.27 25.12 9.91
C GLY A 51 1.56 24.92 9.12
N MET A 52 1.84 23.71 8.63
CA MET A 52 2.95 23.46 7.68
C MET A 52 2.53 23.87 6.25
N ASN A 53 3.52 24.19 5.41
CA ASN A 53 3.31 24.31 3.97
C ASN A 53 3.54 22.94 3.35
N VAL A 54 2.53 22.36 2.68
CA VAL A 54 2.64 21.01 2.12
C VAL A 54 2.92 21.07 0.63
N PHE A 55 3.97 20.35 0.23
CA PHE A 55 4.33 20.10 -1.16
C PHE A 55 4.37 18.59 -1.37
N TYR A 56 4.07 18.14 -2.58
CA TYR A 56 4.16 16.72 -2.90
C TYR A 56 4.70 16.45 -4.29
N TYR A 57 5.28 15.28 -4.48
CA TYR A 57 5.64 14.72 -5.77
C TYR A 57 5.01 13.34 -5.90
N ASP A 58 4.38 13.09 -7.04
CA ASP A 58 3.82 11.81 -7.43
C ASP A 58 4.06 11.60 -8.93
N VAL A 59 4.25 10.35 -9.34
CA VAL A 59 4.45 10.00 -10.76
C VAL A 59 3.15 10.13 -11.56
N GLU A 60 2.01 10.05 -10.87
CA GLU A 60 0.69 10.29 -11.44
C GLU A 60 0.18 11.68 -11.08
N LYS A 61 -0.62 12.25 -11.98
CA LYS A 61 -1.34 13.49 -11.68
C LYS A 61 -2.39 13.23 -10.60
N LYS A 62 -2.21 13.84 -9.44
CA LYS A 62 -3.18 13.84 -8.33
C LYS A 62 -3.94 15.16 -8.25
N LEU A 63 -5.14 15.12 -7.68
CA LEU A 63 -5.88 16.33 -7.32
C LEU A 63 -5.37 16.86 -5.98
N ASN A 64 -5.13 18.16 -5.91
CA ASN A 64 -4.71 18.81 -4.67
C ASN A 64 -5.85 18.75 -3.64
N LEU A 65 -5.50 18.51 -2.38
CA LEU A 65 -6.39 18.68 -1.25
C LEU A 65 -5.87 19.85 -0.42
N GLY A 66 -6.77 20.73 0.01
CA GLY A 66 -6.39 21.91 0.80
C GLY A 66 -5.49 22.86 0.03
N LYS A 67 -4.38 23.29 0.65
CA LYS A 67 -3.38 24.19 0.07
C LYS A 67 -2.16 23.45 -0.48
N ALA A 68 -2.19 22.11 -0.48
CA ALA A 68 -1.07 21.31 -0.94
C ALA A 68 -0.73 21.64 -2.40
N ALA A 69 0.56 21.78 -2.70
CA ALA A 69 1.05 22.10 -4.02
C ALA A 69 1.86 20.93 -4.60
N THR A 70 1.61 20.58 -5.85
CA THR A 70 2.44 19.61 -6.58
C THR A 70 3.76 20.24 -6.98
N CYS A 71 4.86 19.51 -6.83
CA CYS A 71 6.13 19.77 -7.47
C CYS A 71 6.18 19.00 -8.81
N HIS A 72 6.90 19.55 -9.79
CA HIS A 72 7.05 18.94 -11.11
C HIS A 72 8.08 17.82 -11.14
N SER A 73 8.99 17.79 -10.16
CA SER A 73 10.00 16.74 -10.04
C SER A 73 10.33 16.43 -8.58
N LEU A 74 10.92 15.26 -8.34
CA LEU A 74 11.41 14.87 -7.02
C LEU A 74 12.50 15.83 -6.54
N GLU A 75 13.40 16.26 -7.42
CA GLU A 75 14.49 17.18 -7.11
C GLU A 75 13.99 18.54 -6.62
N GLU A 76 12.94 19.07 -7.24
CA GLU A 76 12.30 20.31 -6.80
C GLU A 76 11.79 20.15 -5.36
N LEU A 77 11.04 19.09 -5.09
CA LEU A 77 10.51 18.78 -3.77
C LEU A 77 11.61 18.69 -2.71
N LEU A 78 12.66 17.92 -2.99
CA LEU A 78 13.77 17.71 -2.06
C LEU A 78 14.48 19.02 -1.70
N ARG A 79 14.69 19.91 -2.68
CA ARG A 79 15.37 21.20 -2.46
C ARG A 79 14.60 22.17 -1.57
N ILE A 80 13.27 22.13 -1.59
CA ILE A 80 12.42 23.08 -0.85
C ILE A 80 11.96 22.56 0.52
N SER A 81 12.09 21.26 0.78
CA SER A 81 11.52 20.61 1.96
C SER A 81 12.41 20.72 3.19
N ASP A 82 11.83 21.10 4.33
CA ASP A 82 12.49 21.02 5.64
C ASP A 82 12.35 19.60 6.23
N VAL A 83 11.26 18.92 5.89
CA VAL A 83 11.01 17.51 6.22
C VAL A 83 10.54 16.82 4.95
N VAL A 84 11.09 15.64 4.65
CA VAL A 84 10.63 14.76 3.56
C VAL A 84 10.05 13.49 4.17
N THR A 85 8.86 13.10 3.73
CA THR A 85 8.20 11.85 4.14
C THR A 85 7.84 11.01 2.93
N LEU A 86 8.05 9.69 3.03
CA LEU A 86 7.90 8.74 1.93
C LEU A 86 6.65 7.88 2.12
N HIS A 87 5.82 7.81 1.08
CA HIS A 87 4.55 7.07 1.04
C HIS A 87 4.35 6.41 -0.33
N VAL A 88 5.35 5.67 -0.78
CA VAL A 88 5.39 5.01 -2.09
C VAL A 88 5.30 3.49 -1.97
N PRO A 89 4.78 2.79 -3.00
CA PRO A 89 4.79 1.33 -3.05
C PRO A 89 6.21 0.78 -3.23
N GLU A 90 6.35 -0.53 -3.10
CA GLU A 90 7.59 -1.25 -3.41
C GLU A 90 7.56 -1.70 -4.87
N THR A 91 8.42 -1.09 -5.69
CA THR A 91 8.54 -1.34 -7.12
C THR A 91 9.98 -1.14 -7.55
N GLU A 92 10.33 -1.57 -8.76
CA GLU A 92 11.66 -1.29 -9.34
C GLU A 92 11.97 0.21 -9.43
N LEU A 93 10.95 1.06 -9.63
CA LEU A 93 11.10 2.51 -9.74
C LEU A 93 11.36 3.19 -8.39
N THR A 94 10.94 2.57 -7.29
CA THR A 94 11.03 3.16 -5.94
C THR A 94 12.18 2.59 -5.13
N ALA A 95 12.76 1.46 -5.56
CA ALA A 95 13.94 0.86 -4.95
C ALA A 95 15.13 1.83 -4.93
N ASN A 96 15.64 2.14 -3.73
CA ASN A 96 16.73 3.09 -3.47
C ASN A 96 16.56 4.46 -4.14
N MET A 97 15.31 4.88 -4.40
CA MET A 97 15.04 6.19 -5.03
C MET A 97 15.55 7.35 -4.17
N ILE A 98 15.67 7.17 -2.85
CA ILE A 98 16.36 8.09 -1.95
C ILE A 98 17.73 7.50 -1.60
N SER A 99 18.75 7.93 -2.32
CA SER A 99 20.15 7.57 -2.09
C SER A 99 21.03 8.83 -1.99
N ALA A 100 22.36 8.68 -1.99
CA ALA A 100 23.28 9.79 -1.79
C ALA A 100 23.02 11.03 -2.68
N PRO A 101 22.72 10.91 -4.00
CA PRO A 101 22.40 12.07 -4.83
C PRO A 101 21.13 12.81 -4.36
N GLN A 102 20.07 12.09 -4.01
CA GLN A 102 18.82 12.69 -3.54
C GLN A 102 19.00 13.33 -2.16
N LEU A 103 19.70 12.67 -1.25
CA LEU A 103 20.03 13.23 0.06
C LEU A 103 20.87 14.51 -0.08
N ALA A 104 21.76 14.59 -1.07
CA ALA A 104 22.55 15.79 -1.35
C ALA A 104 21.68 16.98 -1.82
N LEU A 105 20.54 16.72 -2.46
CA LEU A 105 19.58 17.75 -2.89
C LEU A 105 18.75 18.34 -1.75
N MET A 106 18.55 17.57 -0.67
CA MET A 106 17.79 18.04 0.50
C MET A 106 18.42 19.29 1.13
N LYS A 107 17.64 20.09 1.86
CA LYS A 107 18.21 21.20 2.63
C LYS A 107 19.20 20.69 3.68
N LYS A 108 20.24 21.48 3.98
CA LYS A 108 21.12 21.19 5.11
C LYS A 108 20.32 21.28 6.41
N GLY A 109 20.38 20.23 7.23
CA GLY A 109 19.60 20.12 8.46
C GLY A 109 18.15 19.68 8.24
N ALA A 110 17.80 19.18 7.04
CA ALA A 110 16.49 18.60 6.78
C ALA A 110 16.30 17.28 7.57
N LEU A 111 15.06 16.80 7.60
CA LEU A 111 14.68 15.52 8.21
C LEU A 111 14.10 14.59 7.14
N LEU A 112 14.36 13.29 7.28
CA LEU A 112 13.79 12.25 6.43
C LEU A 112 12.93 11.29 7.27
N ILE A 113 11.75 10.95 6.78
CA ILE A 113 10.83 9.98 7.39
C ILE A 113 10.52 8.90 6.37
N ASN A 114 10.77 7.64 6.71
CA ASN A 114 10.34 6.48 5.92
C ASN A 114 9.52 5.52 6.79
N ALA A 115 8.22 5.49 6.51
CA ALA A 115 7.28 4.50 7.05
C ALA A 115 6.50 3.83 5.90
N SER A 116 7.09 3.75 4.70
CA SER A 116 6.45 3.12 3.55
C SER A 116 7.02 1.72 3.31
N ARG A 117 8.22 1.62 2.74
CA ARG A 117 8.86 0.36 2.35
C ARG A 117 10.36 0.41 2.62
N GLY A 118 10.91 -0.69 3.13
CA GLY A 118 12.30 -0.77 3.58
C GLY A 118 13.33 -0.59 2.47
N THR A 119 12.96 -0.93 1.23
CA THR A 119 13.83 -0.89 0.05
C THR A 119 13.90 0.49 -0.64
N VAL A 120 13.12 1.48 -0.18
CA VAL A 120 13.01 2.80 -0.83
C VAL A 120 14.22 3.70 -0.56
N VAL A 121 14.92 3.46 0.56
CA VAL A 121 15.98 4.31 1.07
C VAL A 121 17.28 3.53 1.21
N ASP A 122 18.37 4.09 0.68
CA ASP A 122 19.72 3.63 1.01
C ASP A 122 20.11 4.13 2.40
N TYR A 123 19.92 3.30 3.42
CA TYR A 123 20.21 3.67 4.81
C TYR A 123 21.70 3.87 5.12
N LYS A 124 22.62 3.35 4.30
CA LYS A 124 24.05 3.68 4.45
C LYS A 124 24.29 5.13 4.06
N ALA A 125 23.71 5.57 2.94
CA ALA A 125 23.76 6.97 2.53
C ALA A 125 23.08 7.90 3.55
N VAL A 126 21.99 7.45 4.20
CA VAL A 126 21.37 8.21 5.30
C VAL A 126 22.32 8.34 6.50
N ALA A 127 23.01 7.26 6.90
CA ALA A 127 23.99 7.31 7.99
C ALA A 127 25.12 8.30 7.68
N ASP A 128 25.63 8.33 6.45
CA ASP A 128 26.64 9.31 6.02
C ASP A 128 26.10 10.74 6.01
N ALA A 129 24.86 10.95 5.57
CA ALA A 129 24.19 12.24 5.60
C ALA A 129 23.96 12.74 7.04
N LEU A 130 23.72 11.85 8.00
CA LEU A 130 23.62 12.17 9.42
C LEU A 130 24.99 12.55 10.00
N LYS A 131 26.04 11.77 9.71
CA LYS A 131 27.43 12.04 10.15
C LYS A 131 27.93 13.41 9.69
N THR A 132 27.61 13.80 8.46
CA THR A 132 28.00 15.10 7.88
C THR A 132 27.12 16.27 8.34
N GLY A 133 26.04 16.01 9.07
CA GLY A 133 25.04 17.01 9.44
C GLY A 133 24.24 17.54 8.23
N LYS A 134 24.26 16.81 7.11
CA LYS A 134 23.38 17.08 5.97
C LYS A 134 21.93 16.87 6.37
N LEU A 135 21.64 15.79 7.08
CA LEU A 135 20.39 15.59 7.80
C LEU A 135 20.56 15.91 9.28
N ALA A 136 19.58 16.59 9.88
CA ALA A 136 19.55 16.83 11.32
C ALA A 136 19.01 15.63 12.12
N GLY A 137 18.42 14.65 11.43
CA GLY A 137 17.81 13.46 12.03
C GLY A 137 16.95 12.73 11.00
N ALA A 138 16.50 11.53 11.36
CA ALA A 138 15.60 10.72 10.54
C ALA A 138 14.61 9.94 11.41
N ALA A 139 13.55 9.43 10.80
CA ALA A 139 12.69 8.42 11.38
C ALA A 139 12.50 7.27 10.38
N ALA A 140 12.72 6.04 10.82
CA ALA A 140 12.60 4.85 10.00
C ALA A 140 11.79 3.79 10.74
N ASP A 141 10.69 3.35 10.11
CA ASP A 141 9.85 2.26 10.61
C ASP A 141 10.09 0.95 9.85
N VAL A 142 10.66 1.02 8.66
CA VAL A 142 10.82 -0.09 7.73
C VAL A 142 12.26 -0.19 7.27
N PHE A 143 12.76 -1.40 7.05
CA PHE A 143 14.18 -1.65 6.76
C PHE A 143 14.36 -2.68 5.63
N PRO A 144 15.47 -2.67 4.86
CA PRO A 144 15.71 -3.66 3.81
C PRO A 144 15.77 -5.11 4.32
N THR A 145 16.12 -5.28 5.58
CA THR A 145 16.11 -6.58 6.26
C THR A 145 15.51 -6.34 7.64
N GLU A 146 14.45 -7.08 7.93
CA GLU A 146 13.70 -7.00 9.19
C GLU A 146 13.77 -8.36 9.89
N PRO A 147 13.83 -8.38 11.24
CA PRO A 147 13.73 -9.62 12.00
C PRO A 147 12.47 -10.41 11.64
N ALA A 148 12.57 -11.74 11.52
CA ALA A 148 11.41 -12.57 11.23
C ALA A 148 10.47 -12.73 12.43
N SER A 149 10.98 -12.44 13.64
CA SER A 149 10.24 -12.48 14.88
C SER A 149 10.82 -11.50 15.91
N ASN A 150 10.09 -11.27 17.00
CA ASN A 150 10.53 -10.41 18.10
C ASN A 150 11.72 -11.00 18.89
N ASP A 151 12.03 -12.28 18.70
CA ASP A 151 13.12 -12.97 19.38
C ASP A 151 14.48 -12.79 18.65
N GLU A 152 14.44 -12.27 17.43
CA GLU A 152 15.63 -12.00 16.61
C GLU A 152 16.16 -10.58 16.84
N GLN A 153 17.48 -10.46 16.88
CA GLN A 153 18.13 -9.16 17.08
C GLN A 153 17.95 -8.26 15.85
N PHE A 154 17.40 -7.06 16.06
CA PHE A 154 17.42 -6.01 15.06
C PHE A 154 18.80 -5.37 14.93
N VAL A 155 19.29 -5.25 13.70
CA VAL A 155 20.59 -4.62 13.38
C VAL A 155 20.39 -3.59 12.28
N SER A 156 20.86 -2.36 12.49
CA SER A 156 20.84 -1.30 11.49
C SER A 156 21.99 -0.33 11.69
N VAL A 157 22.53 0.18 10.57
CA VAL A 157 23.54 1.26 10.57
C VAL A 157 23.05 2.53 11.25
N LEU A 158 21.73 2.68 11.43
CA LEU A 158 21.13 3.84 12.08
C LEU A 158 21.11 3.75 13.62
N GLN A 159 21.44 2.60 14.22
CA GLN A 159 21.38 2.40 15.67
C GLN A 159 22.39 3.26 16.46
N GLU A 160 23.45 3.75 15.81
CA GLU A 160 24.45 4.61 16.46
C GLU A 160 23.99 6.06 16.69
N PHE A 161 22.82 6.45 16.17
CA PHE A 161 22.37 7.86 16.13
C PHE A 161 21.20 8.13 17.08
N ASP A 162 21.46 8.86 18.17
CA ASP A 162 20.41 9.28 19.12
C ASP A 162 19.38 10.27 18.51
N ASN A 163 19.72 10.94 17.41
CA ASN A 163 18.82 11.84 16.67
C ASN A 163 17.98 11.11 15.60
N VAL A 164 17.94 9.77 15.62
CA VAL A 164 17.11 8.94 14.76
C VAL A 164 16.03 8.24 15.58
N ILE A 165 14.81 8.19 15.05
CA ILE A 165 13.72 7.37 15.58
C ILE A 165 13.69 6.06 14.80
N LEU A 166 13.83 4.94 15.51
CA LEU A 166 13.70 3.59 14.94
C LEU A 166 12.46 2.94 15.54
N THR A 167 11.54 2.51 14.70
CA THR A 167 10.34 1.79 15.12
C THR A 167 10.24 0.45 14.37
N PRO A 168 9.75 -0.63 15.02
CA PRO A 168 9.83 -1.98 14.45
C PRO A 168 8.64 -2.30 13.55
N HIS A 169 8.49 -1.59 12.43
CA HIS A 169 7.43 -1.79 11.44
C HIS A 169 6.01 -1.73 12.04
N ILE A 170 5.74 -0.67 12.81
CA ILE A 170 4.49 -0.47 13.54
C ILE A 170 3.64 0.69 13.01
N GLY A 171 3.98 1.27 11.87
CA GLY A 171 3.24 2.40 11.29
C GLY A 171 1.74 2.14 11.07
N GLY A 172 1.37 0.88 10.82
CA GLY A 172 -0.02 0.42 10.73
C GLY A 172 -0.52 -0.38 11.93
N SER A 173 0.29 -0.55 12.98
CA SER A 173 0.01 -1.49 14.08
C SER A 173 -0.76 -0.82 15.22
N THR A 174 -1.99 -0.41 14.94
CA THR A 174 -2.92 0.16 15.94
C THR A 174 -4.19 -0.69 16.08
N SER A 175 -4.90 -0.52 17.20
CA SER A 175 -6.14 -1.29 17.45
C SER A 175 -7.23 -0.93 16.43
N GLU A 176 -7.34 0.35 16.09
CA GLU A 176 -8.27 0.86 15.09
C GLU A 176 -7.93 0.33 13.69
N ALA A 177 -6.63 0.18 13.36
CA ALA A 177 -6.23 -0.43 12.11
C ALA A 177 -6.60 -1.92 12.06
N GLN A 178 -6.42 -2.66 13.16
CA GLN A 178 -6.84 -4.06 13.25
C GLN A 178 -8.36 -4.22 13.10
N GLU A 179 -9.15 -3.33 13.70
CA GLU A 179 -10.61 -3.31 13.53
C GLU A 179 -10.98 -3.08 12.05
N ASN A 180 -10.39 -2.06 11.41
CA ASN A 180 -10.64 -1.78 10.00
C ASN A 180 -10.24 -2.95 9.08
N ILE A 181 -9.11 -3.60 9.33
CA ILE A 181 -8.67 -4.80 8.60
C ILE A 181 -9.69 -5.93 8.78
N GLY A 182 -10.19 -6.13 10.01
CA GLY A 182 -11.23 -7.10 10.30
C GLY A 182 -12.47 -6.89 9.44
N PHE A 183 -12.96 -5.64 9.35
CA PHE A 183 -14.09 -5.29 8.49
C PHE A 183 -13.77 -5.48 7.00
N GLU A 184 -12.66 -4.93 6.51
CA GLU A 184 -12.33 -4.94 5.08
C GLU A 184 -12.14 -6.37 4.54
N VAL A 185 -11.40 -7.22 5.27
CA VAL A 185 -11.16 -8.61 4.86
C VAL A 185 -12.45 -9.42 4.92
N THR A 186 -13.24 -9.25 5.99
CA THR A 186 -14.52 -9.96 6.13
C THR A 186 -15.49 -9.56 5.03
N GLU A 187 -15.56 -8.28 4.68
CA GLU A 187 -16.39 -7.80 3.57
C GLU A 187 -15.99 -8.44 2.24
N LYS A 188 -14.68 -8.55 1.95
CA LYS A 188 -14.18 -9.24 0.74
C LYS A 188 -14.57 -10.72 0.74
N LEU A 189 -14.45 -11.41 1.87
CA LEU A 189 -14.85 -12.81 2.01
C LEU A 189 -16.36 -13.01 1.82
N ILE A 190 -17.19 -12.14 2.40
CA ILE A 190 -18.65 -12.15 2.22
C ILE A 190 -19.00 -11.91 0.76
N ARG A 191 -18.42 -10.91 0.10
CA ARG A 191 -18.68 -10.64 -1.32
C ARG A 191 -18.30 -11.82 -2.20
N TYR A 192 -17.13 -12.42 -2.01
CA TYR A 192 -16.74 -13.63 -2.74
C TYR A 192 -17.67 -14.81 -2.45
N SER A 193 -18.07 -15.00 -1.19
CA SER A 193 -19.04 -16.02 -0.79
C SER A 193 -20.38 -15.84 -1.50
N ASP A 194 -20.94 -14.63 -1.45
CA ASP A 194 -22.35 -14.42 -1.76
C ASP A 194 -22.59 -14.08 -3.23
N ASN A 195 -21.63 -13.44 -3.90
CA ASN A 195 -21.79 -13.01 -5.29
C ASN A 195 -20.60 -13.34 -6.21
N GLY A 196 -19.54 -13.96 -5.68
CA GLY A 196 -18.37 -14.39 -6.45
C GLY A 196 -17.37 -13.28 -6.80
N SER A 197 -17.54 -12.05 -6.30
CA SER A 197 -16.60 -10.96 -6.57
C SER A 197 -15.21 -11.29 -6.03
N THR A 198 -14.18 -11.00 -6.84
CA THR A 198 -12.77 -11.21 -6.51
C THR A 198 -11.97 -9.91 -6.58
N ILE A 199 -12.65 -8.75 -6.55
CA ILE A 199 -11.98 -7.44 -6.50
C ILE A 199 -11.12 -7.34 -5.25
N GLY A 200 -9.86 -6.94 -5.43
CA GLY A 200 -8.87 -6.87 -4.35
C GLY A 200 -8.23 -8.21 -3.98
N ALA A 201 -8.54 -9.31 -4.70
CA ALA A 201 -7.76 -10.55 -4.58
C ALA A 201 -6.32 -10.34 -5.09
N VAL A 202 -5.35 -10.85 -4.34
CA VAL A 202 -3.91 -10.65 -4.61
C VAL A 202 -3.30 -11.72 -5.52
N ASN A 203 -4.03 -12.81 -5.74
CA ASN A 203 -3.55 -14.02 -6.43
C ASN A 203 -4.63 -14.62 -7.35
N PHE A 204 -5.56 -13.79 -7.83
CA PHE A 204 -6.72 -14.25 -8.59
C PHE A 204 -7.20 -13.19 -9.59
N PRO A 205 -7.78 -13.59 -10.76
CA PRO A 205 -8.43 -12.64 -11.66
C PRO A 205 -9.48 -11.81 -10.93
N GLN A 206 -9.42 -10.49 -11.06
CA GLN A 206 -10.24 -9.56 -10.28
C GLN A 206 -11.51 -9.15 -11.02
N ILE A 207 -12.62 -9.81 -10.75
CA ILE A 207 -13.90 -9.52 -11.41
C ILE A 207 -14.99 -9.20 -10.40
N SER A 208 -15.96 -8.40 -10.85
CA SER A 208 -17.21 -8.17 -10.13
C SER A 208 -18.34 -8.06 -11.13
N LEU A 209 -19.38 -8.85 -10.93
CA LEU A 209 -20.61 -8.78 -11.72
C LEU A 209 -21.73 -8.29 -10.81
N GLN A 210 -22.44 -7.23 -11.24
CA GLN A 210 -23.54 -6.65 -10.47
C GLN A 210 -24.53 -7.74 -10.04
N GLN A 211 -24.90 -7.74 -8.76
CA GLN A 211 -25.78 -8.76 -8.21
C GLN A 211 -27.19 -8.64 -8.80
N ASN A 212 -27.79 -9.76 -9.17
CA ASN A 212 -29.17 -9.84 -9.62
C ASN A 212 -29.89 -11.03 -8.97
N LEU A 213 -30.64 -10.77 -7.90
CA LEU A 213 -31.29 -11.80 -7.08
C LEU A 213 -32.44 -12.55 -7.79
N ASN A 214 -32.86 -12.09 -8.98
CA ASN A 214 -33.86 -12.78 -9.80
C ASN A 214 -33.23 -13.78 -10.78
N LYS A 215 -31.91 -14.00 -10.71
CA LYS A 215 -31.14 -14.86 -11.60
C LYS A 215 -30.39 -15.90 -10.77
N GLN A 216 -30.12 -17.05 -11.38
CA GLN A 216 -29.25 -18.05 -10.80
C GLN A 216 -27.80 -17.76 -11.22
N ARG A 217 -26.89 -17.64 -10.24
CA ARG A 217 -25.47 -17.34 -10.44
C ARG A 217 -24.58 -18.57 -10.33
N PHE A 218 -23.71 -18.74 -11.32
CA PHE A 218 -22.64 -19.73 -11.36
C PHE A 218 -21.27 -19.07 -11.38
N LEU A 219 -20.33 -19.69 -10.67
CA LEU A 219 -18.93 -19.35 -10.63
C LEU A 219 -18.15 -20.49 -11.26
N HIS A 220 -17.23 -20.19 -12.17
CA HIS A 220 -16.43 -21.22 -12.83
C HIS A 220 -14.96 -20.83 -12.95
N ILE A 221 -14.10 -21.60 -12.29
CA ILE A 221 -12.64 -21.47 -12.27
C ILE A 221 -12.05 -22.61 -13.10
N HIS A 222 -11.18 -22.28 -14.04
CA HIS A 222 -10.61 -23.23 -14.99
C HIS A 222 -9.17 -22.86 -15.36
N LYS A 223 -8.41 -23.80 -15.92
CA LYS A 223 -7.12 -23.48 -16.56
C LYS A 223 -7.35 -22.58 -17.77
N ASN A 224 -6.47 -21.61 -18.02
CA ASN A 224 -6.58 -20.71 -19.16
C ASN A 224 -6.25 -21.44 -20.48
N MET A 225 -7.25 -22.08 -21.08
CA MET A 225 -7.13 -22.89 -22.30
C MET A 225 -8.17 -22.47 -23.35
N PRO A 226 -7.83 -22.43 -24.65
CA PRO A 226 -8.80 -22.17 -25.71
C PRO A 226 -9.96 -23.18 -25.69
N GLY A 227 -11.18 -22.69 -25.94
CA GLY A 227 -12.38 -23.54 -26.03
C GLY A 227 -13.18 -23.67 -24.74
N LEU A 228 -12.58 -23.44 -23.57
CA LEU A 228 -13.26 -23.60 -22.27
C LEU A 228 -14.53 -22.75 -22.14
N LEU A 229 -14.49 -21.47 -22.56
CA LEU A 229 -15.68 -20.62 -22.52
C LEU A 229 -16.81 -21.13 -23.44
N LYS A 230 -16.46 -21.74 -24.57
CA LYS A 230 -17.44 -22.37 -25.47
C LYS A 230 -18.10 -23.55 -24.77
N ASP A 231 -17.31 -24.43 -24.15
CA ASP A 231 -17.82 -25.62 -23.47
C ASP A 231 -18.70 -25.24 -22.26
N ILE A 232 -18.28 -24.24 -21.48
CA ILE A 232 -19.07 -23.67 -20.39
C ILE A 232 -20.41 -23.12 -20.90
N ASN A 233 -20.41 -22.32 -21.96
CA ASN A 233 -21.65 -21.75 -22.52
C ASN A 233 -22.53 -22.83 -23.17
N TYR A 234 -21.95 -23.92 -23.68
CA TYR A 234 -22.67 -25.03 -24.28
C TYR A 234 -23.56 -25.76 -23.27
N VAL A 235 -23.07 -25.97 -22.04
CA VAL A 235 -23.83 -26.57 -20.93
C VAL A 235 -25.20 -25.90 -20.73
N PHE A 236 -25.25 -24.57 -20.84
CA PHE A 236 -26.50 -23.81 -20.72
C PHE A 236 -27.31 -23.81 -22.02
N THR A 237 -26.67 -23.55 -23.15
CA THR A 237 -27.37 -23.34 -24.43
C THR A 237 -27.96 -24.64 -25.01
N GLU A 238 -27.34 -25.80 -24.81
CA GLU A 238 -27.90 -27.10 -25.21
C GLU A 238 -29.23 -27.39 -24.50
N LYS A 239 -29.39 -26.86 -23.28
CA LYS A 239 -30.60 -27.00 -22.45
C LYS A 239 -31.60 -25.85 -22.65
N GLY A 240 -31.35 -24.96 -23.62
CA GLY A 240 -32.22 -23.82 -23.92
C GLY A 240 -32.24 -22.75 -22.82
N ILE A 241 -31.20 -22.68 -21.98
CA ILE A 241 -31.11 -21.72 -20.87
C ILE A 241 -30.42 -20.45 -21.34
N ASN A 242 -31.07 -19.30 -21.11
CA ASN A 242 -30.47 -18.01 -21.40
C ASN A 242 -29.47 -17.59 -20.31
N ILE A 243 -28.31 -17.13 -20.77
CA ILE A 243 -27.33 -16.40 -19.96
C ILE A 243 -27.74 -14.93 -19.95
N ALA A 244 -28.07 -14.40 -18.78
CA ALA A 244 -28.52 -13.02 -18.60
C ALA A 244 -27.33 -12.05 -18.54
N SER A 245 -26.22 -12.46 -17.92
CA SER A 245 -24.99 -11.69 -17.88
C SER A 245 -23.81 -12.62 -17.61
N GLN A 246 -22.62 -12.20 -18.05
CA GLN A 246 -21.40 -12.98 -17.88
C GLN A 246 -20.21 -12.03 -17.81
N PHE A 247 -19.24 -12.32 -16.94
CA PHE A 247 -17.96 -11.63 -16.89
C PHE A 247 -16.85 -12.65 -16.69
N LEU A 248 -16.00 -12.81 -17.72
CA LEU A 248 -14.76 -13.59 -17.67
C LEU A 248 -13.56 -12.64 -17.53
N GLN A 249 -12.62 -13.00 -16.67
CA GLN A 249 -11.25 -12.49 -16.72
C GLN A 249 -10.27 -13.64 -16.56
N THR A 250 -9.09 -13.47 -17.14
CA THR A 250 -8.01 -14.47 -17.12
C THR A 250 -6.71 -13.83 -16.64
N ASP A 251 -5.83 -14.67 -16.11
CA ASP A 251 -4.40 -14.40 -16.02
C ASP A 251 -3.62 -15.43 -16.86
N ALA A 252 -2.32 -15.59 -16.62
CA ALA A 252 -1.48 -16.51 -17.36
C ALA A 252 -1.85 -18.00 -17.14
N GLU A 253 -2.42 -18.35 -15.99
CA GLU A 253 -2.64 -19.73 -15.57
C GLU A 253 -4.12 -20.12 -15.54
N ILE A 254 -4.98 -19.20 -15.10
CA ILE A 254 -6.39 -19.48 -14.83
C ILE A 254 -7.34 -18.48 -15.48
N GLY A 255 -8.54 -18.98 -15.77
CA GLY A 255 -9.70 -18.18 -16.11
C GLY A 255 -10.76 -18.27 -15.01
N TYR A 256 -11.41 -17.16 -14.74
CA TYR A 256 -12.52 -17.07 -13.81
C TYR A 256 -13.70 -16.35 -14.45
N VAL A 257 -14.86 -17.02 -14.49
CA VAL A 257 -16.08 -16.47 -15.04
C VAL A 257 -17.23 -16.53 -14.03
N ILE A 258 -17.93 -15.42 -13.88
CA ILE A 258 -19.24 -15.33 -13.21
C ILE A 258 -20.31 -15.33 -14.30
N ILE A 259 -21.36 -16.12 -14.12
CA ILE A 259 -22.45 -16.30 -15.08
C ILE A 259 -23.78 -16.17 -14.35
N ASP A 260 -24.64 -15.25 -14.77
CA ASP A 260 -26.04 -15.21 -14.35
C ASP A 260 -26.93 -15.82 -15.43
N THR A 261 -27.92 -16.59 -15.00
CA THR A 261 -28.87 -17.30 -15.86
C THR A 261 -30.30 -17.13 -15.34
N GLU A 262 -31.30 -17.44 -16.15
CA GLU A 262 -32.70 -17.39 -15.71
C GLU A 262 -33.01 -18.37 -14.55
N SER A 263 -33.98 -18.01 -13.70
CA SER A 263 -34.07 -18.32 -12.25
C SER A 263 -34.34 -19.76 -11.80
N HIS A 264 -34.36 -20.76 -12.68
CA HIS A 264 -34.86 -22.10 -12.33
C HIS A 264 -34.02 -23.22 -12.91
N LEU A 265 -32.88 -23.48 -12.27
CA LEU A 265 -31.91 -24.46 -12.74
C LEU A 265 -31.71 -25.57 -11.71
N SER A 266 -31.49 -26.79 -12.22
CA SER A 266 -31.24 -27.97 -11.40
C SER A 266 -29.76 -28.13 -11.07
N ASP A 267 -29.45 -28.85 -10.00
CA ASP A 267 -28.07 -29.25 -9.62
C ASP A 267 -27.30 -29.98 -10.72
N VAL A 268 -27.99 -30.47 -11.77
CA VAL A 268 -27.38 -31.14 -12.93
C VAL A 268 -26.39 -30.20 -13.64
N ILE A 269 -26.72 -28.92 -13.77
CA ILE A 269 -25.86 -27.95 -14.46
C ILE A 269 -24.54 -27.77 -13.73
N LEU A 270 -24.59 -27.67 -12.40
CA LEU A 270 -23.39 -27.55 -11.60
C LEU A 270 -22.49 -28.80 -11.74
N ARG A 271 -23.06 -29.99 -11.91
CA ARG A 271 -22.27 -31.21 -12.14
C ARG A 271 -21.62 -31.19 -13.52
N GLU A 272 -22.39 -30.87 -14.56
CA GLU A 272 -21.85 -30.77 -15.92
C GLU A 272 -20.73 -29.75 -16.04
N LEU A 273 -20.88 -28.58 -15.40
CA LEU A 273 -19.81 -27.58 -15.31
C LEU A 273 -18.55 -28.12 -14.64
N LYS A 274 -18.69 -28.95 -13.59
CA LYS A 274 -17.54 -29.58 -12.91
C LYS A 274 -16.86 -30.65 -13.77
N ASP A 275 -17.61 -31.30 -14.65
CA ASP A 275 -17.12 -32.38 -15.50
C ASP A 275 -16.42 -31.87 -16.78
N ILE A 276 -16.51 -30.57 -17.08
CA ILE A 276 -15.74 -29.96 -18.17
C ILE A 276 -14.23 -30.20 -17.94
N PRO A 277 -13.49 -30.76 -18.91
CA PRO A 277 -12.05 -30.95 -18.78
C PRO A 277 -11.33 -29.65 -18.44
N HIS A 278 -10.38 -29.72 -17.51
CA HIS A 278 -9.59 -28.58 -17.01
C HIS A 278 -10.35 -27.57 -16.14
N THR A 279 -11.59 -27.88 -15.73
CA THR A 279 -12.24 -27.20 -14.61
C THR A 279 -11.45 -27.42 -13.33
N ILE A 280 -11.20 -26.33 -12.62
CA ILE A 280 -10.57 -26.33 -11.29
C ILE A 280 -11.67 -26.39 -10.23
N ARG A 281 -12.69 -25.54 -10.36
CA ARG A 281 -13.82 -25.49 -9.43
C ARG A 281 -15.02 -24.80 -10.08
N ALA A 282 -16.21 -25.35 -9.85
CA ALA A 282 -17.47 -24.65 -10.13
C ALA A 282 -18.35 -24.58 -8.87
N ARG A 283 -19.09 -23.49 -8.74
CA ARG A 283 -20.04 -23.24 -7.63
C ARG A 283 -21.32 -22.63 -8.17
N MET A 284 -22.43 -23.00 -7.57
CA MET A 284 -23.73 -22.35 -7.74
C MET A 284 -23.97 -21.51 -6.48
N LEU A 285 -24.47 -20.28 -6.65
CA LEU A 285 -24.81 -19.39 -5.55
C LEU A 285 -26.34 -19.37 -5.39
N TYR A 286 -26.94 -18.18 -5.36
CA TYR A 286 -28.39 -17.98 -5.42
C TYR A 286 -28.90 -18.06 -6.86
#